data_AF-B6DZR6-F1
#
_entry.id   AF-B6DZR6-F1
#
_cell.length_a   1.000
_cell.length_b   1.000
_cell.length_c   1.000
_cell.angle_alpha   90.00
_cell.angle_beta   90.00
_cell.angle_gamma   90.00
#
_symmetry.space_group_name_H-M   'P 1'
#
loop_
_entity.id
_entity.type
_entity.pdbx_description
1 polymer ?
#
loop_
_entity_poly.entity_id
_entity_poly.type
_entity_poly.pdbx_seq_one_letter_code
_entity_poly.pdbx_strand_id
1 'polypeptide(L)' 'RPHVSRQTQELLTNFESTVMPHSPYNPDLVPNDYHLFPKLKEHLSGQRFRSNDEVNR' A
#
# COMPACT_ATOMS: atom_id res chain seq x y z
N ARG A 1 1.24 13.96 5.59
CA ARG A 1 0.60 12.66 5.88
C ARG A 1 -0.69 12.57 5.05
N PRO A 2 -0.63 12.09 3.79
CA PRO A 2 -1.78 12.14 2.87
C PRO A 2 -2.95 11.27 3.34
N HIS A 3 -2.69 10.07 3.88
CA HIS A 3 -3.71 9.12 4.35
C HIS A 3 -4.52 9.56 5.58
N VAL A 4 -4.10 10.63 6.28
CA VAL A 4 -4.87 11.25 7.39
C VAL A 4 -5.30 12.67 7.05
N SER A 5 -5.18 13.11 5.78
CA SER A 5 -5.62 14.44 5.38
C SER A 5 -7.15 14.59 5.52
N ARG A 6 -7.62 15.82 5.70
CA ARG A 6 -9.06 16.09 5.83
C ARG A 6 -9.85 15.62 4.61
N GLN A 7 -9.33 15.89 3.41
CA GLN A 7 -9.94 15.47 2.14
C GLN A 7 -10.07 13.94 2.06
N THR A 8 -9.03 13.21 2.46
CA THR A 8 -9.08 11.74 2.48
C THR A 8 -10.08 11.20 3.50
N GLN A 9 -10.15 11.79 4.70
CA GLN A 9 -11.13 11.39 5.72
C GLN A 9 -12.57 11.64 5.27
N GLU A 10 -12.85 12.80 4.69
CA GLU A 10 -14.16 13.14 4.12
C GLU A 10 -14.60 12.12 3.06
N LEU A 11 -13.69 11.75 2.14
CA LEU A 11 -13.98 10.74 1.12
C LEU A 11 -14.25 9.36 1.72
N LEU A 12 -13.45 8.92 2.70
CA LEU A 12 -13.65 7.62 3.36
C LEU A 12 -15.03 7.56 4.05
N THR A 13 -15.47 8.65 4.68
CA THR A 13 -16.81 8.77 5.24
C THR A 13 -17.89 8.69 4.16
N ASN A 14 -17.72 9.40 3.04
CA ASN A 14 -18.69 9.37 1.93
C ASN A 14 -18.81 7.98 1.29
N PHE A 15 -17.75 7.18 1.31
CA PHE A 15 -17.74 5.79 0.85
C PHE A 15 -18.08 4.77 1.93
N GLU A 16 -18.51 5.19 3.12
CA GLU A 16 -18.84 4.32 4.26
C GLU A 16 -17.72 3.33 4.60
N SER A 17 -16.46 3.72 4.36
CA SER A 17 -15.30 2.86 4.51
C SER A 17 -14.83 2.84 5.96
N THR A 18 -14.89 1.67 6.60
CA THR A 18 -14.38 1.49 7.97
C THR A 18 -12.85 1.57 7.99
N VAL A 19 -12.32 2.54 8.72
CA VAL A 19 -10.88 2.70 8.92
C VAL A 19 -10.45 1.98 10.20
N MET A 20 -9.64 0.94 10.05
CA MET A 20 -9.07 0.22 11.21
C MET A 20 -7.99 1.07 11.89
N PRO A 21 -7.98 1.16 13.23
CA PRO A 21 -6.96 1.90 13.95
C PRO A 21 -5.58 1.29 13.69
N HIS A 22 -4.60 2.13 13.36
CA HIS A 22 -3.23 1.71 13.09
C HIS A 22 -2.24 2.55 13.88
N SER A 23 -1.37 1.89 14.65
CA SER A 23 -0.32 2.57 15.40
C SER A 23 0.76 3.13 14.48
N PRO A 24 1.32 4.32 14.74
CA PRO A 24 2.47 4.80 13.98
C PRO A 24 3.62 3.78 13.96
N TYR A 25 4.27 3.62 12.80
CA TYR A 25 5.49 2.80 12.61
C TYR A 25 5.35 1.31 12.97
N ASN A 26 4.19 0.69 12.71
CA ASN A 26 4.01 -0.75 12.90
C ASN A 26 3.82 -1.54 11.59
N PRO A 27 4.87 -1.64 10.74
CA PRO A 27 4.79 -2.35 9.47
C PRO A 27 4.54 -3.86 9.65
N ASP A 28 4.97 -4.45 10.78
CA ASP A 28 4.80 -5.87 11.06
C ASP A 28 3.32 -6.27 11.25
N LEU A 29 2.44 -5.29 11.49
CA LEU A 29 0.99 -5.53 11.61
C LEU A 29 0.23 -5.39 10.29
N VAL A 30 0.85 -4.89 9.21
CA VAL A 30 0.16 -4.65 7.95
C VAL A 30 0.40 -5.81 7.00
N PRO A 31 -0.64 -6.57 6.59
CA PRO A 31 -0.50 -7.68 5.65
C PRO A 31 0.25 -7.33 4.37
N ASN A 32 0.07 -6.12 3.86
CA ASN A 32 0.78 -5.67 2.67
C ASN A 32 2.30 -5.57 2.91
N ASP A 33 2.72 -5.03 4.06
CA ASP A 33 4.12 -4.78 4.37
C ASP A 33 4.87 -6.04 4.83
N TYR A 34 4.27 -6.87 5.70
CA TYR A 34 4.95 -8.07 6.21
C TYR A 34 4.82 -9.30 5.29
N HIS A 35 3.76 -9.36 4.46
CA HIS A 35 3.49 -10.56 3.64
C HIS A 35 3.61 -10.31 2.15
N LEU A 36 2.89 -9.32 1.61
CA LEU A 36 2.77 -9.12 0.17
C LEU A 36 4.07 -8.57 -0.44
N PHE A 37 4.60 -7.47 0.09
CA PHE A 37 5.77 -6.82 -0.50
C PHE A 37 7.05 -7.64 -0.44
N PRO A 38 7.37 -8.42 0.61
CA PRO A 38 8.52 -9.31 0.59
C PRO A 38 8.46 -10.35 -0.52
N LYS A 39 7.31 -11.03 -0.68
CA LYS A 39 7.09 -12.00 -1.76
C LYS A 39 7.16 -11.35 -3.14
N LEU A 40 6.58 -10.17 -3.28
CA LEU A 40 6.66 -9.41 -4.53
C LEU A 40 8.11 -9.03 -4.86
N LYS A 41 8.91 -8.60 -3.87
CA LYS A 41 10.33 -8.31 -4.05
C LYS A 41 11.12 -9.55 -4.47
N GLU A 42 10.85 -10.71 -3.87
CA GLU A 42 11.46 -11.97 -4.28
C GLU A 42 11.14 -12.30 -5.74
N HIS A 43 9.87 -12.18 -6.12
CA HIS A 43 9.42 -12.42 -7.49
C HIS A 43 10.06 -11.46 -8.50
N LEU A 44 10.17 -10.18 -8.16
CA LEU A 44 10.74 -9.14 -9.02
C LEU A 44 12.27 -9.07 -8.96
N SER A 45 12.90 -9.85 -8.09
CA SER A 45 14.35 -9.81 -7.88
C SER A 45 15.11 -10.13 -9.17
N GLY A 46 16.06 -9.26 -9.53
CA GLY A 46 16.87 -9.41 -10.75
C GLY A 46 16.18 -8.99 -12.05
N GLN A 47 14.89 -8.65 -12.04
CA GLN A 47 14.20 -8.15 -13.22
C GLN A 47 14.55 -6.68 -13.48
N ARG A 48 14.67 -6.30 -14.76
CA ARG A 48 14.88 -4.91 -15.22
C ARG A 48 13.84 -4.57 -16.26
N PHE A 49 13.00 -3.59 -15.94
CA PHE A 49 11.98 -3.06 -16.84
C PHE A 49 12.50 -1.79 -17.51
N ARG A 50 12.23 -1.64 -18.81
CA ARG A 50 12.65 -0.49 -19.63
C ARG A 50 11.56 0.57 -19.77
N SER A 51 10.32 0.21 -19.46
CA SER A 51 9.18 1.11 -19.52
C SER A 51 8.13 0.70 -18.48
N ASN A 52 7.18 1.59 -18.21
CA ASN A 52 6.03 1.28 -17.35
C ASN A 52 5.11 0.23 -17.98
N ASP A 53 5.04 0.15 -19.31
CA ASP A 53 4.23 -0.85 -20.00
C ASP A 53 4.73 -2.27 -19.71
N GLU A 54 6.04 -2.46 -19.51
CA GLU A 54 6.60 -3.75 -19.11
C GLU A 54 6.26 -4.12 -17.65
N VAL A 55 6.06 -3.13 -16.78
CA VAL A 55 5.66 -3.34 -15.37
C VAL A 55 4.17 -3.64 -15.24
N ASN A 56 3.34 -3.02 -16.10
CA ASN A 56 1.87 -3.11 -16.05
C ASN A 56 1.29 -4.26 -16.88
N ARG A 57 2.16 -5.10 -17.46
CA ARG A 57 1.78 -6.23 -18.31
C ARG A 57 1.28 -7.42 -17.50
#